data_AF-A0A7Y5BWB3-F1
#
_entry.id   AF-A0A7Y5BWB3-F1
#
_cell.length_a   1.000
_cell.length_b   1.000
_cell.length_c   1.000
_cell.angle_alpha   90.00
_cell.angle_beta   90.00
_cell.angle_gamma   90.00
#
_symmetry.space_group_name_H-M   'P 1'
#
loop_
_entity.id
_entity.type
_entity.pdbx_description
1 polymer ?
#
loop_
_entity_poly.entity_id
_entity_poly.type
_entity_poly.pdbx_seq_one_letter_code
_entity_poly.pdbx_strand_id
1 'polypeptide(L)'
;MKNPIRSITQALFIIILAMTALAVCQPVLAGQLQTFDLSEGTTIAVGNQGLYVAQTPYFAKTVRIGKIKNLPPNILNGIDFTYRSPALEVYFYDKDAKSIQGSGAYRGVLYIFFNIDQKEKDLWFKSGPGTITIWHYNVQSKSWATCGIYYSNDPHLVGSSNNEVTRLTCTAKGDGYYVLAYTTTEAPFPNPVPTSMPTSALEVE
;
A
#
# COMPACT_ATOMS: atom_id res chain seq x y z
N MET A 1 12.57 47.67 44.42
CA MET A 1 11.92 46.37 44.72
C MET A 1 11.51 45.73 43.40
N LYS A 2 12.10 44.60 43.00
CA LYS A 2 11.79 43.91 41.74
C LYS A 2 10.59 42.98 41.96
N ASN A 3 9.52 43.18 41.19
CA ASN A 3 8.30 42.37 41.26
C ASN A 3 8.57 40.93 40.80
N PRO A 4 8.47 39.91 41.68
CA PRO A 4 8.79 38.52 41.35
C PRO A 4 7.83 37.89 40.33
N ILE A 5 6.64 38.47 40.15
CA ILE A 5 5.58 37.97 39.26
C ILE A 5 5.98 38.03 37.77
N ARG A 6 6.85 38.98 37.38
CA ARG A 6 7.30 39.15 35.99
C ARG A 6 8.30 38.07 35.53
N SER A 7 8.99 37.43 36.48
CA SER A 7 10.01 36.41 36.18
C SER A 7 9.41 35.04 35.87
N ILE A 8 8.26 34.72 36.49
CA ILE A 8 7.60 33.42 36.34
C ILE A 8 6.86 33.35 34.99
N THR A 9 6.27 34.46 34.55
CA THR A 9 5.56 34.56 33.25
C THR A 9 6.50 34.43 32.06
N GLN A 10 7.71 34.99 32.12
CA GLN A 10 8.72 34.81 31.07
C GLN A 10 9.24 33.37 30.99
N ALA A 11 9.45 32.71 32.14
CA ALA A 11 9.89 31.32 32.15
C ALA A 11 8.84 30.37 31.56
N LEU A 12 7.55 30.59 31.86
CA LEU A 12 6.47 29.79 31.30
C LEU A 12 6.36 29.95 29.77
N PHE A 13 6.52 31.18 29.28
CA PHE A 13 6.44 31.47 27.84
C PHE A 13 7.55 30.77 27.05
N ILE A 14 8.77 30.72 27.58
CA ILE A 14 9.91 30.04 26.94
C ILE A 14 9.69 28.51 26.90
N ILE A 15 9.14 27.93 27.97
CA ILE A 15 8.83 26.50 28.03
C ILE A 15 7.73 26.13 27.04
N ILE A 16 6.67 26.96 26.92
CA ILE A 16 5.60 26.74 25.95
C ILE A 16 6.14 26.87 24.51
N LEU A 17 6.99 27.87 24.23
CA LEU A 17 7.61 28.05 22.92
C LEU A 17 8.50 26.85 22.53
N ALA A 18 9.30 26.34 23.49
CA ALA A 18 10.15 25.18 23.29
C ALA A 18 9.35 23.89 23.03
N MET A 19 8.23 23.70 23.74
CA MET A 19 7.34 22.56 23.50
C MET A 19 6.61 22.65 22.15
N THR A 20 6.24 23.84 21.68
CA THR A 20 5.65 23.99 20.35
C THR A 20 6.65 23.75 19.21
N ALA A 21 7.94 24.07 19.38
CA ALA A 21 8.96 23.83 18.35
C ALA A 21 9.25 22.33 18.13
N LEU A 22 9.12 21.51 19.17
CA LEU A 22 9.31 20.04 19.09
C LEU A 22 8.12 19.31 18.45
N ALA A 23 6.93 19.92 18.39
CA ALA A 23 5.74 19.30 17.81
C ALA A 23 5.67 19.41 16.26
N VAL A 24 6.40 20.35 15.65
CA VAL A 24 6.33 20.61 14.18
C VAL A 24 7.21 19.65 13.36
N CYS A 25 8.04 18.85 14.03
CA CYS A 25 8.98 17.94 13.37
C CYS A 25 8.60 16.47 13.60
N GLN A 26 7.31 16.13 13.47
CA GLN A 26 6.95 14.73 13.25
C GLN A 26 7.16 14.43 11.77
N PRO A 27 8.15 13.60 11.39
CA PRO A 27 8.28 13.17 10.01
C PRO A 27 6.98 12.48 9.64
N VAL A 28 6.26 13.04 8.67
CA VAL A 28 5.16 12.37 7.99
C VAL A 28 5.73 11.02 7.57
N LEU A 29 5.27 9.94 8.20
CA LEU A 29 5.70 8.58 7.89
C LEU A 29 5.29 8.29 6.44
N ALA A 30 6.17 8.63 5.50
CA ALA A 30 6.20 8.01 4.20
C ALA A 30 6.27 6.50 4.45
N GLY A 31 5.37 5.74 3.80
CA GLY A 31 5.19 4.31 4.08
C GLY A 31 6.53 3.58 4.06
N GLN A 32 7.00 3.20 5.25
CA GLN A 32 8.34 2.66 5.41
C GLN A 32 8.33 1.22 4.90
N LEU A 33 9.22 0.93 3.95
CA LEU A 33 9.52 -0.45 3.56
C LEU A 33 10.01 -1.22 4.78
N GLN A 34 9.30 -2.28 5.14
CA GLN A 34 9.66 -3.17 6.24
C GLN A 34 10.28 -4.45 5.66
N THR A 35 11.34 -4.93 6.30
CA THR A 35 12.02 -6.18 5.91
C THR A 35 11.45 -7.34 6.72
N PHE A 36 11.14 -8.45 6.03
CA PHE A 36 10.67 -9.69 6.63
C PHE A 36 11.44 -10.87 6.07
N ASP A 37 11.68 -11.88 6.91
CA ASP A 37 12.17 -13.17 6.46
C ASP A 37 11.05 -13.93 5.75
N LEU A 38 11.40 -14.59 4.65
CA LEU A 38 10.48 -15.44 3.89
C LEU A 38 10.42 -16.83 4.49
N SER A 39 9.28 -17.18 5.06
CA SER A 39 9.00 -18.50 5.61
C SER A 39 7.75 -19.10 4.98
N GLU A 40 7.79 -20.38 4.65
CA GLU A 40 6.68 -21.06 3.97
C GLU A 40 5.41 -21.09 4.84
N GLY A 41 4.25 -20.96 4.20
CA GLY A 41 2.96 -20.88 4.87
C GLY A 41 2.68 -19.56 5.58
N THR A 42 3.54 -18.55 5.44
CA THR A 42 3.37 -17.27 6.13
C THR A 42 2.68 -16.20 5.29
N THR A 43 1.89 -15.37 5.96
CA THR A 43 1.29 -14.16 5.39
C THR A 43 1.99 -12.93 5.98
N ILE A 44 2.56 -12.10 5.10
CA ILE A 44 3.14 -10.80 5.45
C ILE A 44 2.13 -9.73 5.04
N ALA A 45 1.32 -9.28 5.99
CA ALA A 45 0.28 -8.30 5.77
C ALA A 45 0.76 -6.86 6.06
N VAL A 46 0.47 -5.94 5.14
CA VAL A 46 0.71 -4.50 5.30
C VAL A 46 -0.63 -3.77 5.20
N GLY A 47 -1.45 -3.92 6.25
CA GLY A 47 -2.86 -3.50 6.24
C GLY A 47 -3.72 -4.46 5.42
N ASN A 48 -4.49 -3.94 4.45
CA ASN A 48 -5.45 -4.71 3.66
C ASN A 48 -4.85 -5.39 2.40
N GLN A 49 -3.53 -5.51 2.34
CA GLN A 49 -2.79 -6.03 1.19
C GLN A 49 -1.45 -6.59 1.68
N GLY A 50 -0.81 -7.43 0.88
CA GLY A 50 0.47 -8.00 1.26
C GLY A 50 0.91 -9.15 0.38
N LEU A 51 1.72 -10.02 0.98
CA LEU A 51 2.31 -11.18 0.36
C LEU A 51 1.96 -12.43 1.18
N TYR A 52 1.61 -13.51 0.49
CA TYR A 52 1.61 -14.86 1.05
C TYR A 52 2.73 -15.69 0.43
N VAL A 53 3.44 -16.43 1.28
CA VAL A 53 4.57 -17.27 0.92
C VAL A 53 4.10 -18.72 0.93
N ALA A 54 3.65 -19.23 -0.22
CA ALA A 54 3.28 -20.64 -0.32
C ALA A 54 4.49 -21.56 -0.26
N GLN A 55 5.59 -21.12 -0.89
CA GLN A 55 6.89 -21.78 -0.83
C GLN A 55 7.98 -20.71 -0.96
N THR A 56 9.08 -20.88 -0.25
CA THR A 56 10.17 -19.89 -0.27
C THR A 56 11.04 -20.17 -1.49
N PRO A 57 11.18 -19.23 -2.45
CA PRO A 57 12.08 -19.44 -3.58
C PRO A 57 13.51 -19.70 -3.08
N TYR A 58 14.22 -20.64 -3.70
CA TYR A 58 15.55 -21.08 -3.23
C TYR A 58 16.52 -19.90 -2.99
N PHE A 59 16.52 -18.92 -3.89
CA PHE A 59 17.38 -17.74 -3.85
C PHE A 59 16.82 -16.59 -3.00
N ALA A 60 15.54 -16.56 -2.66
CA ALA A 60 14.93 -15.49 -1.87
C ALA A 60 14.90 -15.83 -0.39
N LYS A 61 15.45 -14.94 0.44
CA LYS A 61 15.47 -15.10 1.90
C LYS A 61 14.67 -14.04 2.62
N THR A 62 14.70 -12.81 2.12
CA THR A 62 13.94 -11.72 2.72
C THR A 62 13.14 -10.97 1.66
N VAL A 63 12.10 -10.29 2.12
CA VAL A 63 11.31 -9.37 1.32
C VAL A 63 11.23 -8.03 2.03
N ARG A 64 11.43 -6.95 1.27
CA ARG A 64 11.07 -5.60 1.69
C ARG A 64 9.73 -5.26 1.09
N ILE A 65 8.77 -4.91 1.92
CA ILE A 65 7.39 -4.67 1.52
C ILE A 65 6.82 -3.47 2.25
N GLY A 66 6.05 -2.65 1.54
CA GLY A 66 5.48 -1.41 2.07
C GLY A 66 4.35 -0.87 1.21
N LYS A 67 3.58 0.06 1.78
CA LYS A 67 2.52 0.77 1.07
C LYS A 67 3.00 2.14 0.62
N ILE A 68 2.76 2.47 -0.64
CA ILE A 68 2.97 3.82 -1.17
C ILE A 68 1.64 4.38 -1.66
N LYS A 69 1.24 5.53 -1.12
CA LYS A 69 -0.06 6.16 -1.44
C LYS A 69 -0.09 6.70 -2.87
N ASN A 70 1.01 7.32 -3.31
CA ASN A 70 1.15 7.92 -4.63
C ASN A 70 2.34 7.28 -5.33
N LEU A 71 2.11 6.62 -6.46
CA LEU A 71 3.23 6.17 -7.28
C LEU A 71 3.99 7.38 -7.85
N PRO A 72 5.33 7.30 -7.93
CA PRO A 72 6.14 8.32 -8.58
C PRO A 72 5.60 8.66 -9.98
N PRO A 73 5.54 9.94 -10.39
CA PRO A 73 4.97 10.33 -11.68
C PRO A 73 5.58 9.62 -12.89
N ASN A 74 6.88 9.33 -12.87
CA ASN A 74 7.59 8.59 -13.91
C ASN A 74 7.13 7.13 -14.07
N ILE A 75 6.42 6.60 -13.08
CA ILE A 75 5.85 5.25 -13.08
C ILE A 75 4.41 5.27 -13.59
N LEU A 76 3.67 6.36 -13.38
CA LEU A 76 2.29 6.53 -13.85
C LEU A 76 2.15 6.63 -15.36
N ASN A 77 3.21 7.04 -16.06
CA ASN A 77 3.15 7.28 -17.50
C ASN A 77 2.78 6.00 -18.28
N GLY A 78 1.76 6.10 -19.13
CA GLY A 78 1.45 5.08 -20.14
C GLY A 78 0.30 4.13 -19.83
N ILE A 79 -0.43 4.29 -18.72
CA ILE A 79 -1.69 3.55 -18.49
C ILE A 79 -2.77 4.44 -17.90
N ASP A 80 -4.00 4.28 -18.41
CA ASP A 80 -5.21 4.84 -17.84
C ASP A 80 -5.89 3.79 -16.93
N PHE A 81 -5.70 3.90 -15.62
CA PHE A 81 -6.43 3.12 -14.63
C PHE A 81 -6.77 3.98 -13.41
N THR A 82 -7.88 3.65 -12.75
CA THR A 82 -8.25 4.30 -11.48
C THR A 82 -7.72 3.51 -10.30
N TYR A 83 -6.89 4.15 -9.47
CA TYR A 83 -6.39 3.56 -8.22
C TYR A 83 -7.53 3.16 -7.30
N ARG A 84 -7.53 1.89 -6.89
CA ARG A 84 -8.43 1.42 -5.84
C ARG A 84 -7.82 1.58 -4.46
N SER A 85 -6.57 1.17 -4.30
CA SER A 85 -5.86 1.16 -3.01
C SER A 85 -4.41 1.67 -3.17
N PRO A 86 -3.73 2.03 -2.05
CA PRO A 86 -2.29 2.29 -2.09
C PRO A 86 -1.54 1.17 -2.80
N ALA A 87 -0.52 1.52 -3.57
CA ALA A 87 0.31 0.53 -4.22
C ALA A 87 1.16 -0.22 -3.19
N LEU A 88 1.44 -1.49 -3.48
CA LEU A 88 2.35 -2.31 -2.71
C LEU A 88 3.72 -2.28 -3.39
N GLU A 89 4.72 -1.75 -2.71
CA GLU A 89 6.11 -1.80 -3.16
C GLU A 89 6.76 -3.05 -2.58
N VAL A 90 7.38 -3.88 -3.44
CA VAL A 90 7.93 -5.19 -3.07
C VAL A 90 9.32 -5.37 -3.69
N TYR A 91 10.28 -5.78 -2.87
CA TYR A 91 11.64 -6.15 -3.30
C TYR A 91 12.12 -7.41 -2.60
N PHE A 92 12.63 -8.37 -3.35
CA PHE A 92 13.14 -9.63 -2.83
C PHE A 92 14.67 -9.63 -2.77
N TYR A 93 15.22 -10.19 -1.70
CA TYR A 93 16.67 -10.24 -1.48
C TYR A 93 17.15 -11.65 -1.12
N ASP A 94 18.37 -11.95 -1.52
CA ASP A 94 19.06 -13.18 -1.18
C ASP A 94 19.67 -13.16 0.23
N LYS A 95 20.38 -14.23 0.59
CA LYS A 95 21.07 -14.36 1.89
C LYS A 95 22.17 -13.31 2.11
N ASP A 96 22.69 -12.71 1.04
CA ASP A 96 23.76 -11.72 1.06
C ASP A 96 23.20 -10.29 0.91
N ALA A 97 21.88 -10.12 1.11
CA ALA A 97 21.13 -8.86 0.97
C ALA A 97 21.23 -8.24 -0.44
N LYS A 98 21.41 -9.06 -1.47
CA LYS A 98 21.38 -8.60 -2.88
C LYS A 98 19.99 -8.76 -3.45
N SER A 99 19.51 -7.73 -4.15
CA SER A 99 18.22 -7.79 -4.88
C SER A 99 18.30 -8.90 -5.91
N ILE A 100 17.27 -9.74 -5.92
CA ILE A 100 17.15 -10.83 -6.86
C ILE A 100 16.57 -10.24 -8.14
N GLN A 101 17.33 -10.26 -9.23
CA GLN A 101 16.88 -9.67 -10.49
C GLN A 101 16.24 -10.72 -11.41
N GLY A 102 15.16 -10.34 -12.10
CA GLY A 102 14.51 -11.17 -13.13
C GLY A 102 13.14 -11.76 -12.76
N SER A 103 12.18 -11.60 -13.67
CA SER A 103 10.76 -11.97 -13.49
C SER A 103 10.47 -13.48 -13.51
N GLY A 104 11.46 -14.31 -13.85
CA GLY A 104 11.33 -15.77 -13.90
C GLY A 104 11.59 -16.46 -12.56
N ALA A 105 12.32 -15.81 -11.66
CA ALA A 105 12.74 -16.37 -10.38
C ALA A 105 11.56 -16.54 -9.39
N TYR A 106 10.46 -15.81 -9.57
CA TYR A 106 9.39 -15.74 -8.57
C TYR A 106 8.18 -16.62 -8.88
N ARG A 107 8.21 -17.28 -10.05
CA ARG A 107 7.04 -17.94 -10.62
C ARG A 107 6.62 -19.16 -9.79
N GLY A 108 5.48 -19.04 -9.12
CA GLY A 108 4.67 -20.18 -8.65
C GLY A 108 4.52 -20.32 -7.13
N VAL A 109 5.21 -19.51 -6.33
CA VAL A 109 5.36 -19.80 -4.89
C VAL A 109 5.12 -18.60 -3.96
N LEU A 110 4.93 -17.42 -4.53
CA LEU A 110 4.70 -16.16 -3.83
C LEU A 110 3.45 -15.49 -4.41
N TYR A 111 2.56 -15.02 -3.53
CA TYR A 111 1.25 -14.53 -3.91
C TYR A 111 0.99 -13.13 -3.34
N ILE A 112 0.86 -12.15 -4.22
CA ILE A 112 0.44 -10.79 -3.85
C ILE A 112 -1.07 -10.79 -3.70
N PHE A 113 -1.57 -10.25 -2.60
CA PHE A 113 -3.00 -10.15 -2.35
C PHE A 113 -3.44 -8.73 -2.00
N PHE A 114 -4.69 -8.44 -2.35
CA PHE A 114 -5.45 -7.29 -1.90
C PHE A 114 -6.78 -7.78 -1.36
N ASN A 115 -7.11 -7.44 -0.11
CA ASN A 115 -8.44 -7.67 0.43
C ASN A 115 -9.43 -6.81 -0.34
N ILE A 116 -10.55 -7.40 -0.74
CA ILE A 116 -11.66 -6.75 -1.45
C ILE A 116 -12.91 -6.72 -0.57
N ASP A 117 -13.74 -5.71 -0.76
CA ASP A 117 -15.05 -5.65 -0.12
C ASP A 117 -16.12 -6.43 -0.90
N GLN A 118 -17.34 -6.48 -0.38
CA GLN A 118 -18.44 -7.20 -1.02
C GLN A 118 -18.80 -6.60 -2.40
N LYS A 119 -18.71 -5.28 -2.60
CA LYS A 119 -19.04 -4.65 -3.88
C LYS A 119 -18.04 -5.03 -4.96
N GLU A 120 -16.76 -5.07 -4.60
CA GLU A 120 -15.67 -5.46 -5.51
C GLU A 120 -15.69 -6.96 -5.81
N LYS A 121 -16.09 -7.76 -4.83
CA LYS A 121 -16.37 -9.19 -5.03
C LYS A 121 -17.51 -9.37 -6.04
N ASP A 122 -18.62 -8.67 -5.88
CA ASP A 122 -19.75 -8.74 -6.81
C ASP A 122 -19.34 -8.27 -8.21
N LEU A 123 -18.54 -7.20 -8.30
CA LEU A 123 -17.98 -6.69 -9.55
C LEU A 123 -17.07 -7.72 -10.23
N TRP A 124 -16.19 -8.37 -9.46
CA TRP A 124 -15.32 -9.43 -9.95
C TRP A 124 -16.14 -10.61 -10.49
N PHE A 125 -17.17 -11.06 -9.78
CA PHE A 125 -18.01 -12.17 -10.26
C PHE A 125 -18.85 -11.80 -11.48
N LYS A 126 -19.23 -10.52 -11.63
CA LYS A 126 -19.99 -10.04 -12.79
C LYS A 126 -19.13 -9.87 -14.04
N SER A 127 -17.95 -9.27 -13.90
CA SER A 127 -17.17 -8.76 -15.04
C SER A 127 -15.74 -9.34 -15.15
N GLY A 128 -15.30 -10.05 -14.12
CA GLY A 128 -14.00 -10.72 -14.09
C GLY A 128 -12.81 -9.75 -14.13
N PRO A 129 -11.64 -10.24 -14.60
CA PRO A 129 -10.37 -9.48 -14.62
C PRO A 129 -10.33 -8.31 -15.61
N GLY A 130 -11.38 -8.14 -16.42
CA GLY A 130 -11.49 -7.02 -17.36
C GLY A 130 -11.96 -5.70 -16.72
N THR A 131 -12.38 -5.71 -15.44
CA THR A 131 -12.92 -4.52 -14.76
C THR A 131 -12.18 -4.15 -13.48
N ILE A 132 -11.69 -5.14 -12.74
CA ILE A 132 -10.80 -4.95 -11.59
C ILE A 132 -9.61 -5.87 -11.77
N THR A 133 -8.39 -5.33 -11.70
CA THR A 133 -7.17 -6.10 -11.96
C THR A 133 -6.00 -5.65 -11.11
N ILE A 134 -5.02 -6.54 -10.92
CA ILE A 134 -3.75 -6.20 -10.28
C ILE A 134 -2.73 -5.92 -11.39
N TRP A 135 -2.24 -4.69 -11.44
CA TRP A 135 -1.13 -4.28 -12.30
C TRP A 135 0.19 -4.44 -11.57
N HIS A 136 1.23 -4.83 -12.30
CA HIS A 136 2.61 -4.87 -11.84
C HIS A 136 3.47 -3.93 -12.69
N TYR A 137 4.13 -2.98 -12.05
CA TYR A 137 5.22 -2.22 -12.65
C TYR A 137 6.54 -2.89 -12.32
N ASN A 138 7.23 -3.37 -13.35
CA ASN A 138 8.59 -3.90 -13.21
C ASN A 138 9.59 -2.74 -13.26
N VAL A 139 10.31 -2.53 -12.17
CA VAL A 139 11.29 -1.45 -12.02
C VAL A 139 12.52 -1.61 -12.92
N GLN A 140 12.86 -2.84 -13.33
CA GLN A 140 14.01 -3.13 -14.19
C GLN A 140 13.69 -2.85 -15.65
N SER A 141 12.60 -3.42 -16.15
CA SER A 141 12.15 -3.20 -17.53
C SER A 141 11.38 -1.90 -17.73
N LYS A 142 11.09 -1.17 -16.62
CA LYS A 142 10.32 0.07 -16.60
C LYS A 142 8.98 -0.06 -17.33
N SER A 143 8.35 -1.22 -17.20
CA SER A 143 7.15 -1.57 -17.96
C SER A 143 6.07 -2.09 -17.03
N TRP A 144 4.84 -1.79 -17.40
CA TRP A 144 3.67 -2.34 -16.76
C TRP A 144 3.21 -3.64 -17.42
N ALA A 145 2.64 -4.53 -16.63
CA ALA A 145 1.94 -5.71 -17.09
C ALA A 145 0.76 -6.02 -16.17
N THR A 146 -0.29 -6.63 -16.71
CA THR A 146 -1.33 -7.22 -15.87
C THR A 146 -0.77 -8.46 -15.16
N CYS A 147 -1.15 -8.62 -13.91
CA CYS A 147 -0.91 -9.83 -13.14
C CYS A 147 -2.10 -10.76 -13.34
N GLY A 148 -1.87 -12.04 -13.62
CA GLY A 148 -2.95 -13.02 -13.76
C GLY A 148 -3.64 -13.21 -12.40
N ILE A 149 -4.79 -12.56 -12.22
CA ILE A 149 -5.48 -12.52 -10.94
C ILE A 149 -6.51 -13.62 -10.81
N TYR A 150 -6.71 -14.09 -9.59
CA TYR A 150 -7.76 -15.03 -9.24
C TYR A 150 -8.32 -14.67 -7.87
N TYR A 151 -9.59 -15.00 -7.68
CA TYR A 151 -10.26 -14.85 -6.40
C TYR A 151 -9.77 -15.94 -5.45
N SER A 152 -9.44 -15.57 -4.22
CA SER A 152 -9.13 -16.54 -3.17
C SER A 152 -9.88 -16.25 -1.88
N ASN A 153 -10.43 -17.32 -1.32
CA ASN A 153 -11.01 -17.41 0.01
C ASN A 153 -10.24 -18.40 0.90
N ASP A 154 -9.02 -18.78 0.49
CA ASP A 154 -8.21 -19.78 1.18
C ASP A 154 -7.82 -19.26 2.58
N PRO A 155 -8.25 -19.91 3.68
CA PRO A 155 -7.93 -19.53 5.05
C PRO A 155 -6.43 -19.51 5.36
N HIS A 156 -5.59 -20.19 4.58
CA HIS A 156 -4.14 -20.12 4.73
C HIS A 156 -3.55 -18.83 4.17
N LEU A 157 -4.18 -18.24 3.15
CA LEU A 157 -3.94 -16.84 2.78
C LEU A 157 -4.57 -15.93 3.85
N VAL A 158 -5.78 -16.25 4.27
CA VAL A 158 -6.62 -15.43 5.14
C VAL A 158 -6.33 -15.75 6.60
N GLY A 159 -5.18 -15.25 7.10
CA GLY A 159 -4.76 -15.35 8.50
C GLY A 159 -5.93 -15.36 9.49
N SER A 160 -5.89 -16.30 10.43
CA SER A 160 -7.00 -17.03 11.08
C SER A 160 -8.07 -16.22 11.84
N SER A 161 -8.69 -15.21 11.22
CA SER A 161 -9.82 -14.48 11.82
C SER A 161 -10.97 -14.44 10.85
N ASN A 162 -11.89 -15.38 11.03
CA ASN A 162 -13.26 -15.42 10.51
C ASN A 162 -13.39 -15.46 8.97
N ASN A 163 -14.31 -16.29 8.49
CA ASN A 163 -14.58 -16.64 7.08
C ASN A 163 -15.02 -15.47 6.15
N GLU A 164 -14.54 -14.23 6.34
CA GLU A 164 -15.11 -13.03 5.71
C GLU A 164 -14.14 -12.21 4.85
N VAL A 165 -12.82 -12.41 4.97
CA VAL A 165 -11.88 -11.60 4.18
C VAL A 165 -11.67 -12.21 2.81
N THR A 166 -12.34 -11.63 1.81
CA THR A 166 -12.19 -11.99 0.40
C THR A 166 -11.01 -11.28 -0.23
N ARG A 167 -10.27 -11.96 -1.11
CA ARG A 167 -9.05 -11.41 -1.73
C ARG A 167 -9.03 -11.60 -3.23
N LEU A 168 -8.47 -10.61 -3.93
CA LEU A 168 -7.89 -10.81 -5.25
C LEU A 168 -6.40 -11.03 -5.08
N THR A 169 -5.93 -12.10 -5.70
CA THR A 169 -4.57 -12.59 -5.54
C THR A 169 -3.94 -12.80 -6.90
N CYS A 170 -2.62 -12.60 -7.01
CA CYS A 170 -1.87 -12.96 -8.18
C CYS A 170 -0.49 -13.49 -7.82
N THR A 171 0.09 -14.34 -8.66
CA THR A 171 1.47 -14.80 -8.47
C THR A 171 2.44 -13.62 -8.67
N ALA A 172 3.31 -13.39 -7.69
CA ALA A 172 4.32 -12.35 -7.76
C ALA A 172 5.17 -12.50 -9.03
N LYS A 173 5.33 -11.40 -9.76
CA LYS A 173 6.13 -11.32 -10.99
C LYS A 173 7.56 -10.86 -10.73
N GLY A 174 7.86 -10.46 -9.49
CA GLY A 174 9.16 -10.00 -9.02
C GLY A 174 9.11 -8.62 -8.38
N ASP A 175 10.27 -7.97 -8.31
CA ASP A 175 10.43 -6.65 -7.72
C ASP A 175 9.57 -5.59 -8.44
N GLY A 176 9.06 -4.63 -7.67
CA GLY A 176 8.39 -3.44 -8.18
C GLY A 176 7.10 -3.10 -7.46
N TYR A 177 6.16 -2.51 -8.20
CA TYR A 177 4.92 -1.99 -7.62
C TYR A 177 3.73 -2.81 -8.08
N TYR A 178 2.90 -3.22 -7.12
CA TYR A 178 1.64 -3.90 -7.39
C TYR A 178 0.48 -2.97 -7.05
N VAL A 179 -0.48 -2.86 -7.96
CA VAL A 179 -1.61 -1.93 -7.83
C VAL A 179 -2.89 -2.66 -8.15
N LEU A 180 -3.83 -2.70 -7.20
CA LEU A 180 -5.21 -3.02 -7.51
C LEU A 180 -5.87 -1.78 -8.14
N ALA A 181 -6.41 -1.92 -9.35
CA ALA A 181 -7.01 -0.82 -10.08
C ALA A 181 -8.25 -1.27 -10.87
N TYR A 182 -9.10 -0.30 -11.16
CA TYR A 182 -10.22 -0.47 -12.09
C TYR A 182 -9.78 -0.09 -13.50
N THR A 183 -10.09 -0.94 -14.48
CA THR A 183 -9.79 -0.72 -15.90
C THR A 183 -10.96 -0.03 -16.59
N THR A 184 -10.70 1.04 -17.33
CA THR A 184 -11.72 1.88 -17.94
C THR A 184 -12.23 1.29 -19.26
N THR A 185 -13.45 0.78 -19.24
CA THR A 185 -14.43 1.02 -20.32
C THR A 185 -15.75 1.53 -19.78
N GLU A 186 -16.09 1.22 -18.53
CA GLU A 186 -17.16 1.84 -17.77
C GLU A 186 -16.72 1.84 -16.30
N ALA A 187 -16.53 3.00 -15.67
CA ALA A 187 -16.29 3.06 -14.23
C ALA A 187 -17.64 3.08 -13.49
N PRO A 188 -18.11 1.98 -12.84
CA PRO A 188 -18.94 2.12 -11.65
C PRO A 188 -17.93 2.41 -10.53
N PHE A 189 -17.91 3.54 -9.85
CA PHE A 189 -19.00 4.12 -9.10
C PHE A 189 -18.77 5.64 -8.94
N PRO A 190 -19.84 6.45 -8.85
CA PRO A 190 -19.72 7.86 -8.51
C PRO A 190 -19.12 8.05 -7.11
N ASN A 191 -18.27 9.07 -6.99
CA ASN A 191 -17.66 9.54 -5.74
C ASN A 191 -18.70 9.62 -4.60
N PRO A 192 -18.37 9.24 -3.34
CA PRO A 192 -18.99 9.95 -2.23
C PRO A 192 -18.57 11.41 -2.36
N VAL A 193 -19.55 12.25 -2.68
CA VAL A 193 -19.42 13.72 -2.70
C VAL A 193 -18.61 14.13 -1.48
N PRO A 194 -17.54 14.95 -1.63
CA PRO A 194 -16.87 15.52 -0.47
C PRO A 194 -17.94 16.24 0.33
N THR A 195 -18.16 15.80 1.57
CA THR A 195 -18.99 16.54 2.52
C THR A 195 -18.31 17.91 2.62
N SER A 196 -18.92 18.91 1.98
CA SER A 196 -18.45 20.29 2.05
C SER A 196 -18.26 20.63 3.52
N MET A 197 -17.02 20.90 3.92
CA MET A 197 -16.73 21.50 5.20
C MET A 197 -17.52 22.81 5.33
N PRO A 198 -17.94 23.16 6.57
CA PRO A 198 -18.91 24.21 6.80
C PRO A 198 -18.34 25.56 6.35
N THR A 199 -19.15 26.29 5.59
CA THR A 199 -18.93 27.70 5.28
C THR A 199 -18.99 28.50 6.59
N SER A 200 -17.83 28.95 7.04
CA SER A 200 -17.64 30.03 8.00
C SER A 200 -16.24 30.59 7.69
N ALA A 201 -15.99 31.87 7.48
CA ALA A 201 -16.78 33.09 7.54
C ALA A 201 -15.95 34.22 6.88
N LEU A 202 -16.55 35.41 6.78
CA LEU A 202 -15.93 36.75 6.58
C LEU A 202 -15.39 37.06 5.17
N GLU A 203 -15.55 38.24 4.56
CA GLU A 203 -16.15 39.54 4.92
C GLU A 203 -16.20 40.42 3.63
N VAL A 204 -16.72 41.65 3.76
CA VAL A 204 -16.65 42.83 2.85
C VAL A 204 -17.86 42.94 1.91
N GLU A 205 -18.73 43.97 1.97
CA GLU A 205 -18.65 45.33 2.54
C GLU A 205 -19.62 45.62 3.69
#